data_AF-A0A0W0SVD5-F1
#
_entry.id   AF-A0A0W0SVD5-F1
#
_cell.length_a   1.000
_cell.length_b   1.000
_cell.length_c   1.000
_cell.angle_alpha   90.00
_cell.angle_beta   90.00
_cell.angle_gamma   90.00
#
_symmetry.space_group_name_H-M   'P 1'
#
loop_
_entity.id
_entity.type
_entity.pdbx_description
1 polymer ?
#
loop_
_entity_poly.entity_id
_entity_poly.type
_entity_poly.pdbx_seq_one_letter_code
_entity_poly.pdbx_strand_id
1 'polypeptide(L)'
;MRSLIFSVILLFSFYTQADTIDNYINISNNIPQMEMKADQQSQAWARSARNVLIITSESIAETLMQSNELAKSQGKPLFCLPANVNLDATTLNTLIIQTYKDIPSQQSDKDKMTVSQVAWLGVTKNYPCQQNKSNPQMQHMSELLSH
;
A
#
# COMPACT_ATOMS: atom_id res chain seq x y z
N MET A 1 41.32 -9.03 -8.99
CA MET A 1 40.13 -9.67 -9.62
C MET A 1 39.06 -10.07 -8.62
N ARG A 2 39.38 -10.74 -7.49
CA ARG A 2 38.38 -11.11 -6.46
C ARG A 2 37.56 -9.93 -5.90
N SER A 3 38.21 -8.79 -5.60
CA SER A 3 37.50 -7.60 -5.08
C SER A 3 36.54 -6.98 -6.12
N LEU A 4 36.93 -6.97 -7.41
CA LEU A 4 36.08 -6.47 -8.50
C LEU A 4 34.82 -7.32 -8.69
N ILE A 5 34.92 -8.66 -8.56
CA ILE A 5 33.77 -9.56 -8.66
C ILE A 5 32.79 -9.32 -7.50
N PHE A 6 33.31 -9.11 -6.28
CA PHE A 6 32.47 -8.75 -5.13
C PHE A 6 31.75 -7.41 -5.32
N SER A 7 32.44 -6.39 -5.85
CA SER A 7 31.83 -5.09 -6.16
C SER A 7 30.74 -5.20 -7.23
N VAL A 8 30.93 -6.05 -8.24
CA VAL A 8 29.92 -6.29 -9.28
C VAL A 8 28.68 -6.98 -8.71
N ILE A 9 28.83 -8.00 -7.85
CA ILE A 9 27.70 -8.70 -7.22
C ILE A 9 26.88 -7.75 -6.33
N LEU A 10 27.53 -6.87 -5.57
CA LEU A 10 26.88 -5.85 -4.72
C LEU A 10 26.08 -4.81 -5.53
N LEU A 11 26.48 -4.52 -6.76
CA LEU A 11 25.75 -3.59 -7.63
C LEU A 11 24.48 -4.20 -8.22
N PHE A 12 24.43 -5.53 -8.40
CA PHE A 12 23.25 -6.21 -8.95
C PHE A 12 22.09 -6.35 -7.96
N SER A 13 22.33 -6.30 -6.64
CA SER A 13 21.25 -6.41 -5.64
C SER A 13 20.25 -5.24 -5.64
N PHE A 14 20.58 -4.11 -6.26
CA PHE A 14 19.67 -2.97 -6.36
C PHE A 14 18.62 -3.09 -7.48
N TYR A 15 18.76 -4.06 -8.39
CA TYR A 15 17.89 -4.19 -9.57
C TYR A 15 16.72 -5.16 -9.37
N THR A 16 16.65 -5.89 -8.25
CA THR A 16 15.57 -6.84 -7.99
C THR A 16 14.47 -6.18 -7.16
N GLN A 17 13.36 -5.79 -7.80
CA GLN A 17 12.12 -5.41 -7.13
C GLN A 17 11.22 -6.64 -7.04
N ALA A 18 11.25 -7.36 -5.92
CA ALA A 18 10.44 -8.56 -5.73
C ALA A 18 8.97 -8.24 -5.34
N ASP A 19 8.74 -7.07 -4.76
CA ASP A 19 7.44 -6.65 -4.20
C ASP A 19 6.75 -5.59 -5.07
N THR A 20 6.67 -5.82 -6.39
CA THR A 20 5.91 -4.93 -7.29
C THR A 20 4.42 -5.22 -7.20
N ILE A 21 3.61 -4.19 -7.39
CA ILE A 21 2.16 -4.32 -7.45
C ILE A 21 1.71 -5.22 -8.61
N ASP A 22 2.46 -5.23 -9.72
CA ASP A 22 2.19 -6.11 -10.86
C ASP A 22 2.21 -7.59 -10.45
N ASN A 23 3.25 -8.02 -9.72
CA ASN A 23 3.33 -9.39 -9.23
C ASN A 23 2.18 -9.74 -8.28
N TYR A 24 1.85 -8.82 -7.36
CA TYR A 24 0.73 -8.98 -6.43
C TYR A 24 -0.61 -9.18 -7.16
N ILE A 25 -0.89 -8.32 -8.15
CA ILE A 25 -2.13 -8.36 -8.94
C ILE A 25 -2.16 -9.61 -9.83
N ASN A 26 -1.03 -10.00 -10.41
CA ASN A 26 -0.92 -11.23 -11.18
C ASN A 26 -1.24 -12.47 -10.32
N ILE A 27 -0.67 -12.57 -9.11
CA ILE A 27 -1.00 -13.66 -8.18
C ILE A 27 -2.50 -13.65 -7.85
N SER A 28 -3.04 -12.48 -7.47
CA SER A 28 -4.45 -12.30 -7.12
C SER A 28 -5.41 -12.77 -8.22
N ASN A 29 -5.12 -12.41 -9.47
CA ASN A 29 -5.94 -12.78 -10.63
C ASN A 29 -5.83 -14.28 -11.00
N ASN A 30 -4.72 -14.93 -10.67
CA ASN A 30 -4.51 -16.36 -10.98
C ASN A 30 -5.09 -17.30 -9.91
N ILE A 31 -5.27 -16.86 -8.67
CA ILE A 31 -5.85 -17.69 -7.60
C ILE A 31 -7.18 -18.36 -8.03
N PRO A 32 -8.20 -17.63 -8.54
CA PRO A 32 -9.46 -18.25 -8.92
C PRO A 32 -9.30 -19.30 -10.02
N GLN A 33 -8.40 -19.05 -10.98
CA GLN A 33 -8.15 -19.97 -12.09
C GLN A 33 -7.52 -21.27 -11.60
N MET A 34 -6.63 -21.18 -10.60
CA MET A 34 -5.96 -22.34 -10.02
C MET A 34 -6.87 -23.12 -9.06
N GLU A 35 -7.84 -22.47 -8.42
CA GLU A 35 -8.86 -23.12 -7.59
C GLU A 35 -9.86 -23.94 -8.40
N MET A 36 -10.15 -23.50 -9.63
CA MET A 36 -11.02 -24.24 -10.56
C MET A 36 -10.36 -25.51 -11.11
N LYS A 37 -9.02 -25.58 -11.09
CA LYS A 37 -8.30 -26.77 -11.53
C LYS A 37 -8.42 -27.87 -10.48
N ALA A 38 -8.84 -29.05 -10.90
CA ALA A 38 -9.07 -30.18 -10.00
C ALA A 38 -7.79 -30.87 -9.52
N ASP A 39 -6.62 -30.52 -10.06
CA ASP A 39 -5.36 -31.14 -9.68
C ASP A 39 -4.83 -30.62 -8.33
N GLN A 40 -4.23 -31.53 -7.56
CA GLN A 40 -3.75 -31.24 -6.21
C GLN A 40 -2.70 -30.12 -6.18
N GLN A 41 -1.85 -30.03 -7.20
CA GLN A 41 -0.78 -29.05 -7.25
C GLN A 41 -1.34 -27.64 -7.43
N SER A 42 -2.30 -27.45 -8.33
CA SER A 42 -2.95 -26.15 -8.54
C SER A 42 -3.68 -25.67 -7.30
N GLN A 43 -4.39 -26.56 -6.60
CA GLN A 43 -5.05 -26.20 -5.34
C GLN A 43 -4.07 -25.86 -4.21
N ALA A 44 -2.96 -26.61 -4.09
CA ALA A 44 -1.91 -26.33 -3.12
C ALA A 44 -1.23 -24.99 -3.40
N TRP A 45 -1.00 -24.67 -4.68
CA TRP A 45 -0.51 -23.37 -5.11
C TRP A 45 -1.50 -22.26 -4.73
N ALA A 46 -2.79 -22.42 -5.02
CA ALA A 46 -3.80 -21.40 -4.72
C ALA A 46 -3.92 -21.09 -3.22
N ARG A 47 -3.90 -22.12 -2.37
CA ARG A 47 -3.88 -21.95 -0.90
C ARG A 47 -2.64 -21.19 -0.43
N SER A 48 -1.48 -21.57 -0.95
CA SER A 48 -0.21 -20.91 -0.62
C SER A 48 -0.21 -19.45 -1.08
N ALA A 49 -0.67 -19.18 -2.30
CA ALA A 49 -0.78 -17.85 -2.87
C ALA A 49 -1.73 -16.95 -2.05
N ARG A 50 -2.89 -17.46 -1.63
CA ARG A 50 -3.79 -16.73 -0.71
C ARG A 50 -3.08 -16.35 0.59
N ASN A 51 -2.39 -17.30 1.21
CA ASN A 51 -1.68 -17.04 2.46
C ASN A 51 -0.59 -15.98 2.28
N VAL A 52 0.14 -16.02 1.16
CA VAL A 52 1.13 -14.98 0.83
C VAL A 52 0.46 -13.60 0.74
N LEU A 53 -0.64 -13.46 -0.01
CA LEU A 53 -1.32 -12.17 -0.13
C LEU A 53 -1.90 -11.68 1.20
N ILE A 54 -2.46 -12.58 2.02
CA ILE A 54 -2.97 -12.27 3.36
C ILE A 54 -1.84 -11.76 4.24
N ILE A 55 -0.74 -12.52 4.37
CA ILE A 55 0.39 -12.15 5.23
C ILE A 55 1.03 -10.84 4.76
N THR A 56 1.18 -10.64 3.45
CA THR A 56 1.66 -9.37 2.88
C THR A 56 0.74 -8.21 3.28
N SER A 57 -0.57 -8.37 3.13
CA SER A 57 -1.53 -7.33 3.51
C SER A 57 -1.57 -7.08 5.01
N GLU A 58 -1.50 -8.11 5.86
CA GLU A 58 -1.43 -7.95 7.32
C GLU A 58 -0.17 -7.21 7.73
N SER A 59 0.98 -7.60 7.18
CA SER A 59 2.27 -6.99 7.51
C SER A 59 2.30 -5.49 7.14
N ILE A 60 1.77 -5.15 5.96
CA ILE A 60 1.66 -3.75 5.53
C ILE A 60 0.65 -3.00 6.39
N ALA A 61 -0.51 -3.60 6.67
CA ALA A 61 -1.56 -2.96 7.47
C ALA A 61 -1.06 -2.63 8.88
N GLU A 62 -0.39 -3.59 9.53
CA GLU A 62 0.22 -3.40 10.84
C GLU A 62 1.28 -2.30 10.80
N THR A 63 2.17 -2.32 9.80
CA THR A 63 3.18 -1.28 9.62
C THR A 63 2.57 0.11 9.46
N LEU A 64 1.51 0.23 8.64
CA LEU A 64 0.80 1.49 8.42
C LEU A 64 0.09 1.96 9.70
N MET A 65 -0.55 1.05 10.43
CA MET A 65 -1.22 1.36 11.70
C MET A 65 -0.22 1.82 12.76
N GLN A 66 0.90 1.12 12.93
CA GLN A 66 1.96 1.52 13.86
C GLN A 66 2.56 2.88 13.48
N SER A 67 2.84 3.09 12.20
CA SER A 67 3.34 4.38 11.69
C SER A 67 2.34 5.51 11.94
N ASN A 68 1.04 5.24 11.77
CA ASN A 68 -0.01 6.22 12.00
C ASN A 68 -0.18 6.55 13.49
N GLU A 69 -0.14 5.56 14.38
CA GLU A 69 -0.19 5.80 15.84
C GLU A 69 1.01 6.61 16.31
N LEU A 70 2.21 6.34 15.78
CA LEU A 70 3.39 7.18 16.03
C LEU A 70 3.16 8.62 15.56
N ALA A 71 2.68 8.81 14.32
CA ALA A 71 2.43 10.15 13.77
C ALA A 71 1.31 10.91 14.51
N LYS A 72 0.27 10.18 14.96
CA LYS A 72 -0.81 10.70 15.80
C LYS A 72 -0.30 11.15 17.17
N SER A 73 0.64 10.42 17.78
CA SER A 73 1.30 10.86 19.03
C SER A 73 2.08 12.17 18.86
N GLN A 74 2.49 12.49 17.63
CA GLN A 74 3.15 13.75 17.25
C GLN A 74 2.15 14.83 16.78
N GLY A 75 0.84 14.58 16.92
CA GLY A 75 -0.23 15.50 16.53
C GLY A 75 -0.49 15.60 15.03
N LYS A 76 0.11 14.72 14.21
CA LYS A 76 -0.02 14.71 12.75
C LYS A 76 -0.29 13.29 12.23
N PRO A 77 -1.50 12.75 12.44
CA PRO A 77 -1.86 11.44 11.89
C PRO A 77 -1.69 11.42 10.37
N LEU A 78 -1.23 10.28 9.85
CA LEU A 78 -1.04 10.02 8.44
C LEU A 78 -2.38 9.79 7.71
N PHE A 79 -3.31 9.14 8.39
CA PHE A 79 -4.68 8.87 7.93
C PHE A 79 -5.61 8.66 9.14
N CYS A 80 -6.91 8.78 8.93
CA CYS A 80 -7.91 8.77 10.00
C CYS A 80 -8.98 7.71 9.73
N LEU A 81 -8.83 6.55 10.34
CA LEU A 81 -9.83 5.48 10.25
C LEU A 81 -11.10 5.83 11.05
N PRO A 82 -12.29 5.62 10.49
CA PRO A 82 -13.54 5.67 11.24
C PRO A 82 -13.55 4.64 12.39
N ALA A 83 -14.29 4.92 13.47
CA ALA A 83 -14.31 4.08 14.68
C ALA A 83 -14.77 2.62 14.45
N ASN A 84 -15.47 2.34 13.34
CA ASN A 84 -15.97 1.03 12.97
C ASN A 84 -15.15 0.35 11.86
N VAL A 85 -14.00 0.90 11.50
CA VAL A 85 -13.13 0.37 10.43
C VAL A 85 -11.79 -0.04 11.03
N ASN A 86 -11.43 -1.30 10.83
CA ASN A 86 -10.09 -1.81 11.11
C ASN A 86 -9.34 -1.98 9.79
N LEU A 87 -8.09 -1.54 9.75
CA LEU A 87 -7.21 -1.82 8.62
C LEU A 87 -6.63 -3.23 8.81
N ASP A 88 -7.39 -4.25 8.42
CA ASP A 88 -6.98 -5.65 8.44
C ASP A 88 -6.56 -6.15 7.05
N ALA A 89 -6.14 -7.42 6.95
CA ALA A 89 -5.68 -8.03 5.70
C ALA A 89 -6.68 -7.86 4.55
N THR A 90 -7.96 -8.12 4.84
CA THR A 90 -9.04 -8.14 3.86
C THR A 90 -9.33 -6.73 3.36
N THR A 91 -9.44 -5.79 4.30
CA THR A 91 -9.66 -4.38 4.02
C THR A 91 -8.50 -3.81 3.21
N LEU A 92 -7.26 -4.08 3.61
CA LEU A 92 -6.09 -3.57 2.91
C LEU A 92 -5.93 -4.21 1.52
N ASN A 93 -6.09 -5.53 1.37
CA ASN A 93 -6.06 -6.18 0.06
C ASN A 93 -7.10 -5.56 -0.90
N THR A 94 -8.31 -5.30 -0.41
CA THR A 94 -9.37 -4.63 -1.18
C THR A 94 -8.93 -3.24 -1.63
N LEU A 95 -8.37 -2.45 -0.72
CA LEU A 95 -7.84 -1.11 -1.02
C LEU A 95 -6.69 -1.17 -2.04
N ILE A 96 -5.77 -2.13 -1.92
CA ILE A 96 -4.65 -2.31 -2.85
C ILE A 96 -5.19 -2.58 -4.26
N ILE A 97 -6.09 -3.56 -4.41
CA ILE A 97 -6.66 -3.93 -5.71
C ILE A 97 -7.45 -2.76 -6.31
N GLN A 98 -8.28 -2.09 -5.52
CA GLN A 98 -9.06 -0.95 -6.00
C GLN A 98 -8.16 0.22 -6.40
N THR A 99 -7.16 0.55 -5.58
CA THR A 99 -6.22 1.64 -5.86
C THR A 99 -5.42 1.35 -7.11
N TYR A 100 -4.93 0.12 -7.29
CA TYR A 100 -4.26 -0.28 -8.52
C TYR A 100 -5.17 -0.09 -9.74
N LYS A 101 -6.45 -0.47 -9.67
CA LYS A 101 -7.40 -0.25 -10.78
C LYS A 101 -7.64 1.23 -11.07
N ASP A 102 -7.70 2.06 -10.03
CA ASP A 102 -7.93 3.51 -10.14
C ASP A 102 -6.73 4.28 -10.71
N ILE A 103 -5.50 3.77 -10.59
CA ILE A 103 -4.32 4.44 -11.16
C ILE A 103 -4.41 4.43 -12.69
N PRO A 104 -4.35 5.60 -13.37
CA PRO A 104 -4.42 5.68 -14.82
C PRO A 104 -3.37 4.81 -15.51
N SER A 105 -3.77 4.07 -16.54
CA SER A 105 -2.86 3.20 -17.31
C SER A 105 -1.76 3.96 -18.05
N GLN A 106 -1.96 5.26 -18.30
CA GLN A 106 -0.97 6.14 -18.92
C GLN A 106 0.16 6.55 -17.96
N GLN A 107 0.03 6.23 -16.67
CA GLN A 107 1.08 6.47 -15.70
C GLN A 107 2.16 5.39 -15.87
N SER A 108 3.26 5.74 -16.55
CA SER A 108 4.32 4.84 -17.02
C SER A 108 4.95 3.95 -15.95
N ASP A 109 4.79 4.29 -14.67
CA ASP A 109 5.40 3.59 -13.55
C ASP A 109 4.40 2.89 -12.62
N LYS A 110 3.11 2.84 -13.00
CA LYS A 110 2.04 2.16 -12.22
C LYS A 110 2.46 0.75 -11.78
N ASP A 111 2.93 -0.06 -12.72
CA ASP A 111 3.27 -1.47 -12.48
C ASP A 111 4.62 -1.64 -11.75
N LYS A 112 5.41 -0.57 -11.66
CA LYS A 112 6.70 -0.54 -10.96
C LYS A 112 6.58 -0.12 -9.49
N MET A 113 5.40 0.34 -9.07
CA MET A 113 5.15 0.70 -7.68
C MET A 113 5.25 -0.55 -6.80
N THR A 114 5.71 -0.37 -5.56
CA THR A 114 5.65 -1.45 -4.58
C THR A 114 4.23 -1.63 -4.07
N VAL A 115 3.92 -2.82 -3.55
CA VAL A 115 2.61 -3.10 -2.94
C VAL A 115 2.33 -2.12 -1.79
N SER A 116 3.35 -1.80 -0.99
CA SER A 116 3.25 -0.85 0.13
C SER A 116 2.96 0.59 -0.34
N GLN A 117 3.53 1.02 -1.46
CA GLN A 117 3.24 2.35 -2.02
C GLN A 117 1.79 2.45 -2.49
N VAL A 118 1.29 1.43 -3.17
CA VAL A 118 -0.11 1.39 -3.62
C VAL A 118 -1.07 1.29 -2.43
N ALA A 119 -0.74 0.48 -1.42
CA ALA A 119 -1.49 0.40 -0.17
C ALA A 119 -1.58 1.77 0.53
N TRP A 120 -0.45 2.47 0.65
CA TRP A 120 -0.38 3.81 1.22
C TRP A 120 -1.26 4.82 0.48
N LEU A 121 -1.19 4.85 -0.85
CA LEU A 121 -2.04 5.71 -1.68
C LEU A 121 -3.52 5.41 -1.44
N GLY A 122 -3.89 4.13 -1.37
CA GLY A 122 -5.26 3.70 -1.13
C GLY A 122 -5.79 4.14 0.23
N VAL A 123 -5.01 3.89 1.29
CA VAL A 123 -5.39 4.23 2.66
C VAL A 123 -5.54 5.75 2.83
N THR A 124 -4.55 6.53 2.39
CA THR A 124 -4.58 7.99 2.54
C THR A 124 -5.66 8.67 1.70
N LYS A 125 -5.99 8.11 0.52
CA LYS A 125 -7.09 8.57 -0.33
C LYS A 125 -8.46 8.27 0.27
N ASN A 126 -8.66 7.09 0.85
CA ASN A 126 -9.96 6.66 1.38
C ASN A 126 -10.23 7.15 2.82
N TYR A 127 -9.17 7.41 3.59
CA TYR A 127 -9.26 7.82 4.99
C TYR A 127 -8.50 9.11 5.27
N PRO A 128 -8.79 10.22 4.55
CA PRO A 128 -8.13 11.48 4.81
C PRO A 128 -8.50 11.99 6.20
N CYS A 129 -7.50 12.46 6.96
CA CYS A 129 -7.78 13.22 8.16
C CYS A 129 -8.42 14.55 7.78
N GLN A 130 -9.51 14.93 8.45
CA GLN A 130 -10.02 16.29 8.32
C GLN A 130 -8.91 17.25 8.77
N GLN A 131 -8.41 18.08 7.87
CA GLN A 131 -7.59 19.21 8.29
C GLN A 131 -8.46 20.04 9.22
N ASN A 132 -7.98 20.26 10.45
CA ASN A 132 -8.59 21.21 11.36
C ASN A 132 -8.90 22.47 10.55
N LYS A 133 -10.20 22.82 10.48
CA LYS A 133 -10.69 24.04 9.86
C LYS A 133 -9.74 25.18 10.24
N SER A 134 -9.36 25.96 9.24
CA SER A 134 -8.51 27.15 9.33
C SER A 134 -8.49 27.76 10.74
N ASN A 135 -7.30 27.84 11.32
CA ASN A 135 -7.05 28.55 12.58
C ASN A 135 -7.83 29.89 12.57
N PRO A 136 -8.80 30.14 13.48
CA PRO A 136 -9.66 31.32 13.47
C PRO A 136 -8.88 32.65 13.45
N GLN A 137 -7.62 32.63 13.91
CA GLN A 137 -6.71 33.77 13.84
C GLN A 137 -6.41 34.26 12.42
N MET A 138 -6.40 33.39 11.40
CA MET A 138 -6.19 33.82 10.01
C MET A 138 -7.45 34.41 9.37
N GLN A 139 -8.64 34.02 9.81
CA GLN A 139 -9.91 34.60 9.32
C GLN A 139 -10.09 36.03 9.84
N HIS A 140 -9.74 36.30 11.10
CA HIS A 140 -9.83 37.64 11.69
C HIS A 140 -8.82 38.64 11.06
N MET A 141 -7.64 38.20 10.62
CA MET A 141 -6.69 39.09 9.92
C MET A 141 -7.15 39.44 8.49
N SER A 142 -7.89 38.54 7.83
CA SER A 142 -8.40 38.80 6.48
C SER A 142 -9.56 39.81 6.46
N GLU A 143 -10.39 39.85 7.51
CA GLU A 143 -11.44 40.88 7.66
C GLU A 143 -10.85 42.26 8.00
N LEU A 144 -9.82 42.32 8.84
CA LEU A 144 -9.14 43.57 9.22
C LEU A 144 -8.41 44.28 8.08
N LEU A 145 -8.03 43.56 7.02
CA LEU A 145 -7.37 44.10 5.83
C LEU A 145 -8.35 44.43 4.69
N SER A 146 -9.63 44.15 4.88
CA SER A 146 -10.70 44.40 3.89
C SER A 146 -11.50 45.69 4.14
N HIS A 147 -11.08 46.50 5.12
CA HIS A 147 -11.63 47.81 5.44
C HIS A 147 -10.57 48.91 5.30
#